data_AF-A0A832ITM6-F1
#
_entry.id   AF-A0A832ITM6-F1
#
_cell.length_a   1.000
_cell.length_b   1.000
_cell.length_c   1.000
_cell.angle_alpha   90.00
_cell.angle_beta   90.00
_cell.angle_gamma   90.00
#
_symmetry.space_group_name_H-M   'P 1'
#
loop_
_entity.id
_entity.type
_entity.pdbx_description
1 polymer ?
#
loop_
_entity_poly.entity_id
_entity_poly.type
_entity_poly.pdbx_seq_one_letter_code
_entity_poly.pdbx_strand_id
1 'polypeptide(L)'
;MKKIWPWLLLLLLLIIFCVWSKKDNIQLNSTNKIHSVTTPQITLDSHPIEFVLAQKTKGNTLNGRFTNIQQQNLLSHTCNAASSPLKIENTSTNETLTGQEVIELTNKILPHFLAHYSEGSIRYHDQVLKINGLV
;
A
#
# COMPACT_ATOMS: atom_id res chain seq x y z
N MET A 1 -73.06 -18.25 -18.91
CA MET A 1 -71.85 -18.08 -18.07
C MET A 1 -71.02 -19.37 -18.03
N LYS A 2 -70.28 -19.72 -19.09
CA LYS A 2 -69.35 -20.88 -19.14
C LYS A 2 -68.27 -20.64 -20.21
N LYS A 3 -67.31 -19.72 -19.97
CA LYS A 3 -66.15 -19.49 -20.88
C LYS A 3 -64.81 -19.27 -20.17
N ILE A 4 -64.79 -19.23 -18.84
CA ILE A 4 -63.56 -18.95 -18.06
C ILE A 4 -62.84 -20.23 -17.64
N TRP A 5 -63.56 -21.36 -17.63
CA TRP A 5 -63.02 -22.69 -17.29
C TRP A 5 -61.79 -23.09 -18.13
N PRO A 6 -61.78 -22.96 -19.48
CA PRO A 6 -60.61 -23.39 -20.25
C PRO A 6 -59.37 -22.52 -19.98
N TRP A 7 -59.56 -21.25 -19.64
CA TRP A 7 -58.46 -20.34 -19.29
C TRP A 7 -57.86 -20.68 -17.93
N LEU A 8 -58.68 -21.08 -16.96
CA LEU A 8 -58.19 -21.48 -15.64
C LEU A 8 -57.36 -22.77 -15.71
N LEU A 9 -57.76 -23.70 -16.58
CA LEU A 9 -57.07 -24.96 -16.80
C LEU A 9 -55.72 -24.76 -17.52
N LEU A 10 -55.65 -23.81 -18.45
CA LEU A 10 -54.41 -23.41 -19.12
C LEU A 10 -53.40 -22.78 -18.13
N LEU A 11 -53.89 -21.90 -17.24
CA LEU A 11 -53.07 -21.24 -16.22
C LEU A 11 -52.47 -22.28 -15.24
N LEU A 12 -53.28 -23.26 -14.82
CA LEU A 12 -52.85 -24.33 -13.93
C LEU A 12 -51.73 -25.19 -14.55
N LEU A 13 -51.87 -25.54 -15.84
CA LEU A 13 -50.86 -26.27 -16.60
C LEU A 13 -49.54 -25.51 -16.71
N LEU A 14 -49.60 -24.19 -16.91
CA LEU A 14 -48.43 -23.31 -17.01
C LEU A 14 -47.66 -23.22 -15.68
N ILE A 15 -48.37 -23.17 -14.54
CA ILE A 15 -47.76 -23.18 -13.20
C ILE A 15 -47.07 -24.53 -12.94
N ILE A 16 -47.70 -25.65 -13.29
CA ILE A 16 -47.10 -27.00 -13.13
C ILE A 16 -45.84 -27.13 -13.99
N PHE A 17 -45.85 -26.62 -15.23
CA PHE A 17 -44.67 -26.61 -16.10
C PHE A 17 -43.54 -25.70 -15.56
N CYS A 18 -43.89 -24.55 -14.97
CA CYS A 18 -42.93 -23.67 -14.28
C CYS A 18 -42.28 -24.32 -13.06
N VAL A 19 -43.01 -25.15 -12.31
CA VAL A 19 -42.48 -25.87 -11.15
C VAL A 19 -41.59 -27.05 -11.59
N TRP A 20 -41.92 -27.72 -12.70
CA TRP A 20 -41.12 -28.82 -13.24
C TRP A 20 -39.84 -28.36 -13.95
N SER A 21 -39.74 -27.11 -14.40
CA SER A 21 -38.48 -26.56 -14.95
C SER A 21 -37.42 -26.21 -13.90
N LYS A 22 -37.68 -26.37 -12.59
CA LYS A 22 -36.74 -25.91 -11.54
C LYS A 22 -36.04 -27.02 -10.76
N LYS A 23 -36.18 -28.28 -11.16
CA LYS A 23 -35.62 -29.40 -10.42
C LYS A 23 -35.06 -30.43 -11.37
N ASP A 24 -33.81 -30.20 -11.77
CA ASP A 24 -32.74 -31.15 -12.04
C ASP A 24 -31.58 -30.34 -12.63
N ASN A 25 -30.31 -30.38 -12.21
CA ASN A 25 -29.61 -31.03 -11.12
C ASN A 25 -28.19 -30.45 -11.26
N ILE A 26 -27.85 -29.33 -10.62
CA ILE A 26 -26.44 -28.93 -10.54
C ILE A 26 -25.84 -29.75 -9.39
N GLN A 27 -25.45 -30.98 -9.72
CA GLN A 27 -24.61 -31.79 -8.86
C GLN A 27 -23.29 -31.05 -8.65
N LEU A 28 -23.13 -30.57 -7.42
CA LEU A 28 -21.86 -30.25 -6.78
C LEU A 28 -21.02 -31.53 -6.72
N ASN A 29 -20.28 -31.83 -7.79
CA ASN A 29 -19.08 -32.65 -7.69
C ASN A 29 -17.85 -31.76 -7.82
N SER A 30 -17.21 -31.62 -6.68
CA SER A 30 -15.99 -30.89 -6.40
C SER A 30 -14.83 -31.41 -7.26
N THR A 31 -14.66 -30.83 -8.43
CA THR A 31 -13.35 -30.42 -8.98
C THR A 31 -13.66 -29.26 -9.91
N ASN A 32 -14.13 -28.16 -9.33
CA ASN A 32 -13.77 -26.89 -9.93
C ASN A 32 -12.25 -26.89 -9.91
N LYS A 33 -11.62 -27.09 -11.08
CA LYS A 33 -10.40 -26.36 -11.33
C LYS A 33 -10.79 -24.94 -10.98
N ILE A 34 -10.39 -24.50 -9.79
CA ILE A 34 -10.42 -23.12 -9.43
C ILE A 34 -9.55 -22.55 -10.52
N HIS A 35 -10.18 -22.04 -11.58
CA HIS A 35 -9.60 -20.97 -12.33
C HIS A 35 -9.52 -19.91 -11.24
N SER A 36 -8.41 -19.93 -10.51
CA SER A 36 -7.98 -18.79 -9.76
C SER A 36 -8.01 -17.75 -10.85
N VAL A 37 -9.05 -16.91 -10.80
CA VAL A 37 -8.90 -15.57 -11.31
C VAL A 37 -7.76 -15.10 -10.44
N THR A 38 -6.55 -15.26 -10.95
CA THR A 38 -5.40 -14.50 -10.53
C THR A 38 -5.91 -13.10 -10.75
N THR A 39 -6.52 -12.52 -9.72
CA THR A 39 -6.59 -11.08 -9.55
C THR A 39 -5.21 -10.65 -10.02
N PRO A 40 -5.09 -9.85 -11.10
CA PRO A 40 -3.77 -9.42 -11.51
C PRO A 40 -3.16 -8.91 -10.22
N GLN A 41 -2.12 -9.60 -9.76
CA GLN A 41 -1.36 -9.14 -8.64
C GLN A 41 -0.82 -7.85 -9.24
N ILE A 42 -1.46 -6.74 -8.90
CA ILE A 42 -0.94 -5.43 -9.21
C ILE A 42 0.32 -5.44 -8.37
N THR A 43 1.38 -5.91 -9.00
CA THR A 43 2.74 -5.75 -8.53
C THR A 43 2.91 -4.27 -8.78
N LEU A 44 2.43 -3.48 -7.82
CA LEU A 44 2.69 -2.07 -7.78
C LEU A 44 4.18 -2.04 -7.49
N ASP A 45 4.99 -2.00 -8.54
CA ASP A 45 6.43 -1.82 -8.42
C ASP A 45 6.66 -0.44 -7.82
N SER A 46 6.59 -0.38 -6.49
CA SER A 46 6.32 0.83 -5.76
C SER A 46 7.55 1.37 -5.06
N HIS A 47 8.57 1.82 -5.79
CA HIS A 47 9.75 2.33 -5.07
C HIS A 47 10.33 3.61 -5.68
N PRO A 48 9.66 4.77 -5.49
CA PRO A 48 10.23 6.08 -5.82
C PRO A 48 10.95 6.76 -4.63
N ILE A 49 11.01 6.14 -3.44
CA ILE A 49 11.66 6.73 -2.26
C ILE A 49 13.17 6.53 -2.30
N GLU A 50 13.90 7.64 -2.29
CA GLU A 50 15.36 7.68 -2.22
C GLU A 50 15.77 8.89 -1.40
N PHE A 51 16.57 8.72 -0.36
CA PHE A 51 17.03 9.87 0.43
C PHE A 51 18.38 9.66 1.07
N VAL A 52 18.99 10.80 1.40
CA VAL A 52 20.19 10.91 2.20
C VAL A 52 19.90 11.91 3.32
N LEU A 53 20.01 11.46 4.56
CA LEU A 53 20.10 12.33 5.73
C LEU A 53 21.56 12.35 6.19
N ALA A 54 22.22 13.49 6.07
CA ALA A 54 23.60 13.67 6.50
C ALA A 54 23.67 14.53 7.77
N GLN A 55 24.44 14.08 8.76
CA GLN A 55 24.79 14.84 9.95
C GLN A 55 26.19 15.41 9.77
N LYS A 56 26.33 16.73 9.87
CA LYS A 56 27.60 17.44 9.72
C LYS A 56 27.79 18.39 10.90
N THR A 57 29.03 18.83 11.11
CA THR A 57 29.42 19.85 12.10
C THR A 57 28.61 21.15 12.03
N LYS A 58 28.02 21.50 10.88
CA LYS A 58 27.20 22.71 10.67
C LYS A 58 25.69 22.44 10.59
N GLY A 59 25.24 21.27 11.04
CA GLY A 59 23.84 20.86 11.02
C GLY A 59 23.57 19.69 10.09
N ASN A 60 22.28 19.38 9.96
CA ASN A 60 21.80 18.23 9.21
C ASN A 60 21.29 18.64 7.83
N THR A 61 21.36 17.73 6.87
CA THR A 61 20.77 17.93 5.53
C THR A 61 19.97 16.70 5.14
N LEU A 62 18.69 16.91 4.79
CA LEU A 62 17.82 15.92 4.19
C LEU A 62 17.66 16.25 2.69
N ASN A 63 18.12 15.34 1.84
CA ASN A 63 18.02 15.47 0.40
C ASN A 63 17.46 14.19 -0.20
N GLY A 64 16.50 14.29 -1.10
CA GLY A 64 15.99 13.14 -1.83
C GLY A 64 14.54 13.22 -2.23
N ARG A 65 14.08 12.12 -2.82
CA ARG A 65 12.73 11.92 -3.32
C ARG A 65 11.90 11.19 -2.28
N PHE A 66 10.78 11.82 -1.91
CA PHE A 66 9.81 11.26 -0.97
C PHE A 66 8.53 10.93 -1.70
N THR A 67 7.79 9.97 -1.17
CA THR A 67 6.50 9.57 -1.73
C THR A 67 5.40 10.59 -1.38
N ASN A 68 5.51 11.29 -0.24
CA ASN A 68 4.61 12.37 0.14
C ASN A 68 5.26 13.35 1.14
N ILE A 69 4.63 14.51 1.31
CA ILE A 69 5.05 15.56 2.26
C ILE A 69 4.97 15.09 3.72
N GLN A 70 4.05 14.17 4.07
CA GLN A 70 3.90 13.69 5.44
C GLN A 70 5.14 12.91 5.91
N GLN A 71 5.74 12.09 5.05
CA GLN A 71 6.97 11.33 5.34
C GLN A 71 8.17 12.25 5.54
N GLN A 72 8.30 13.26 4.68
CA GLN A 72 9.32 14.30 4.83
C GLN A 72 9.16 15.05 6.17
N ASN A 73 7.92 15.41 6.52
CA ASN A 73 7.62 16.08 7.78
C ASN A 73 7.92 15.20 9.00
N LEU A 74 7.71 13.89 8.92
CA LEU A 74 8.01 12.98 10.01
C LEU A 74 9.51 12.97 10.36
N LEU A 75 10.38 12.85 9.36
CA LEU A 75 11.83 12.89 9.57
C LEU A 75 12.30 14.27 10.05
N SER A 76 11.73 15.33 9.47
CA SER A 76 12.02 16.71 9.87
C SER A 76 11.69 16.97 11.33
N HIS A 77 10.53 16.50 11.80
CA HIS A 77 10.11 16.67 13.18
C HIS A 77 11.11 16.04 14.16
N THR A 78 11.56 14.82 13.89
CA THR A 78 12.50 14.12 14.77
C THR A 78 13.88 14.76 14.78
N CYS A 79 14.39 15.24 13.63
CA CYS A 79 15.63 16.03 13.60
C CYS A 79 15.52 17.32 14.44
N ASN A 80 14.42 18.04 14.33
CA ASN A 80 14.21 19.28 15.08
C ASN A 80 14.02 19.02 16.58
N ALA A 81 13.35 17.92 16.95
CA ALA A 81 13.21 17.50 18.35
C ALA A 81 14.58 17.18 19.00
N ALA A 82 15.53 16.67 18.21
CA ALA A 82 16.92 16.49 18.62
C ALA A 82 17.76 17.79 18.60
N SER A 83 17.10 18.96 18.56
CA SER A 83 17.72 20.30 18.57
C SER A 83 18.79 20.52 17.48
N SER A 84 18.71 19.75 16.39
CA SER A 84 19.68 19.81 15.31
C SER A 84 19.07 20.52 14.10
N PRO A 85 19.65 21.64 13.63
CA PRO A 85 19.09 22.38 12.50
C PRO A 85 19.09 21.49 11.25
N LEU A 86 17.97 21.45 10.53
CA LEU A 86 17.79 20.63 9.33
C LEU A 86 17.59 21.50 8.09
N LYS A 87 18.48 21.36 7.10
CA LYS A 87 18.27 21.86 5.75
C LYS A 87 17.59 20.80 4.88
N ILE A 88 16.64 21.20 4.05
CA ILE A 88 15.88 20.31 3.17
C ILE A 88 16.14 20.70 1.71
N GLU A 89 16.46 19.74 0.85
CA GLU A 89 16.79 19.96 -0.57
C GLU A 89 16.12 18.92 -1.49
N ASN A 90 15.79 19.33 -2.73
CA ASN A 90 15.28 18.49 -3.83
C ASN A 90 14.14 17.51 -3.51
N THR A 91 13.11 17.95 -2.77
CA THR A 91 12.00 17.06 -2.36
C THR A 91 10.87 17.00 -3.39
N SER A 92 10.30 15.81 -3.58
CA SER A 92 9.28 15.53 -4.60
C SER A 92 7.86 15.85 -4.10
N THR A 93 7.14 16.70 -4.83
CA THR A 93 5.67 16.80 -4.75
C THR A 93 5.09 16.25 -6.04
N ASN A 94 4.54 15.04 -6.00
CA ASN A 94 3.47 14.50 -6.86
C ASN A 94 3.30 13.01 -6.54
N GLU A 95 2.07 12.60 -6.26
CA GLU A 95 1.70 11.27 -5.75
C GLU A 95 2.18 10.11 -6.63
N THR A 96 2.70 9.02 -6.03
CA THR A 96 2.34 7.61 -6.30
C THR A 96 2.88 6.72 -5.17
N LEU A 97 2.06 5.78 -4.69
CA LEU A 97 2.09 5.05 -3.41
C LEU A 97 3.35 4.21 -3.09
N THR A 98 3.56 4.04 -1.76
CA THR A 98 4.41 3.14 -0.93
C THR A 98 5.91 3.43 -0.65
N GLY A 99 6.33 3.10 0.59
CA GLY A 99 7.61 3.44 1.24
C GLY A 99 7.59 3.59 2.79
N GLN A 100 6.48 3.27 3.47
CA GLN A 100 6.24 3.62 4.89
C GLN A 100 7.19 2.96 5.89
N GLU A 101 7.52 1.68 5.72
CA GLU A 101 8.32 0.90 6.68
C GLU A 101 9.75 1.46 6.85
N VAL A 102 10.34 1.96 5.76
CA VAL A 102 11.68 2.56 5.75
C VAL A 102 11.69 3.87 6.55
N ILE A 103 10.63 4.67 6.41
CA ILE A 103 10.46 5.92 7.15
C ILE A 103 10.31 5.64 8.65
N GLU A 104 9.51 4.64 9.01
CA GLU A 104 9.34 4.21 10.41
C GLU A 104 10.64 3.69 11.01
N LEU A 105 11.38 2.85 10.27
CA LEU A 105 12.69 2.36 10.71
C LEU A 105 13.69 3.50 10.90
N THR A 106 13.77 4.41 9.92
CA THR A 106 14.65 5.58 9.98
C THR A 106 14.32 6.45 11.19
N ASN A 107 13.03 6.66 11.47
CA ASN A 107 12.59 7.44 12.62
C ASN A 107 13.01 6.82 13.96
N LYS A 108 13.01 5.48 14.06
CA LYS A 108 13.43 4.76 15.28
C LYS A 108 14.94 4.85 15.54
N ILE A 109 15.76 4.81 14.48
CA ILE A 109 17.22 4.85 14.60
C ILE A 109 17.77 6.28 14.72
N LEU A 110 17.03 7.27 14.24
CA LEU A 110 17.49 8.65 14.10
C LEU A 110 17.93 9.29 15.42
N PRO A 111 17.22 9.15 16.56
CA PRO A 111 17.68 9.70 17.83
C PRO A 111 19.04 9.15 18.26
N HIS A 112 19.24 7.84 18.12
CA HIS A 112 20.52 7.20 18.43
C HIS A 112 21.61 7.65 17.46
N PHE A 113 21.32 7.72 16.16
CA PHE A 113 22.25 8.22 15.16
C PHE A 113 22.74 9.62 15.50
N LEU A 114 21.84 10.55 15.80
CA LEU A 114 22.18 11.94 16.13
C LEU A 114 22.99 12.08 17.43
N ALA A 115 22.76 11.19 18.41
CA ALA A 115 23.45 11.23 19.69
C ALA A 115 24.85 10.60 19.67
N HIS A 116 25.10 9.66 18.77
CA HIS A 116 26.29 8.79 18.82
C HIS A 116 27.15 8.81 17.56
N TYR A 117 26.73 9.50 16.51
CA TYR A 117 27.51 9.60 15.28
C TYR A 117 27.84 11.05 14.96
N SER A 118 29.00 11.26 14.35
CA SER A 118 29.46 12.52 13.79
C SER A 118 29.88 12.30 12.33
N GLU A 119 29.71 13.33 11.48
CA GLU A 119 30.00 13.26 10.05
C GLU A 119 29.40 11.99 9.37
N GLY A 120 28.16 11.67 9.76
CA GLY A 120 27.46 10.44 9.38
C GLY A 120 26.39 10.64 8.32
N SER A 121 25.87 9.53 7.78
CA SER A 121 24.70 9.52 6.91
C SER A 121 23.82 8.28 7.08
N ILE A 122 22.52 8.51 6.99
CA ILE A 122 21.51 7.47 6.74
C ILE A 122 21.07 7.62 5.28
N ARG A 123 21.19 6.55 4.49
CA ARG A 123 20.88 6.54 3.05
C ARG A 123 19.94 5.40 2.72
N TYR A 124 18.86 5.70 2.02
CA TYR A 124 18.00 4.69 1.41
C TYR A 124 18.06 4.83 -0.11
N HIS A 125 18.57 3.79 -0.77
CA HIS A 125 18.72 3.71 -2.23
C HIS A 125 18.76 2.23 -2.63
N ASP A 126 18.19 1.89 -3.78
CA ASP A 126 18.09 0.50 -4.28
C ASP A 126 17.53 -0.47 -3.24
N GLN A 127 16.53 -0.03 -2.45
CA GLN A 127 15.92 -0.81 -1.37
C GLN A 127 16.86 -1.16 -0.21
N VAL A 128 18.02 -0.52 -0.12
CA VAL A 128 18.99 -0.73 0.96
C VAL A 128 19.08 0.50 1.84
N LEU A 129 18.77 0.33 3.13
CA LEU A 129 19.04 1.32 4.16
C LEU A 129 20.48 1.13 4.68
N LYS A 130 21.35 2.12 4.44
CA LYS A 130 22.74 2.14 4.89
C LYS A 130 22.95 3.23 5.91
N ILE A 131 23.58 2.89 7.03
CA ILE A 131 23.99 3.83 8.07
C ILE A 131 25.52 3.83 8.11
N ASN A 132 26.13 5.00 8.03
CA ASN A 132 27.58 5.17 8.15
C ASN A 132 27.86 6.41 8.99
N GLY A 133 28.99 6.45 9.68
CA GLY A 133 29.45 7.65 10.38
C GLY A 133 30.62 7.34 11.28
N LEU A 134 31.18 8.40 11.88
CA LEU A 134 32.21 8.29 12.89
C LEU A 134 31.53 8.21 14.26
N VAL A 135 31.92 7.23 15.07
CA VAL A 135 31.45 7.08 16.47
C VAL A 135 32.32 7.91 17.40
#